data_AF-A0A368TG67-F1
#
_entry.id   AF-A0A368TG67-F1
#
_cell.length_a   1.000
_cell.length_b   1.000
_cell.length_c   1.000
_cell.angle_alpha   90.00
_cell.angle_beta   90.00
_cell.angle_gamma   90.00
#
_symmetry.space_group_name_H-M   'P 1'
#
loop_
_entity.id
_entity.type
_entity.pdbx_description
1 polymer ?
#
loop_
_entity_poly.entity_id
_entity_poly.type
_entity_poly.pdbx_seq_one_letter_code
_entity_poly.pdbx_strand_id
1 'polypeptide(L)' 'MIKDDIVYLRHIEDAIFRIEEYTKGVRYDDFMNINLVQAGVMREIEIIGEATKRLSEKIK' A
#
# COMPACT_ATOMS: atom_id res chain seq x y z
N MET A 1 11.86 9.09 -16.69
CA MET A 1 10.50 9.17 -17.27
C MET A 1 9.85 7.83 -17.67
N ILE A 2 10.51 6.67 -17.60
CA ILE A 2 9.82 5.35 -17.62
C ILE A 2 10.43 4.45 -16.52
N LYS A 3 11.76 4.49 -16.38
CA LYS A 3 12.46 3.84 -15.27
C LYS A 3 11.93 4.30 -13.90
N ASP A 4 11.56 5.57 -13.76
CA ASP A 4 11.04 6.13 -12.51
C ASP A 4 9.62 5.63 -12.21
N ASP A 5 8.75 5.51 -13.23
CA ASP A 5 7.39 4.97 -13.07
C ASP A 5 7.43 3.51 -12.57
N ILE A 6 8.36 2.70 -13.10
CA ILE A 6 8.53 1.31 -12.66
C ILE A 6 8.90 1.24 -11.16
N VAL A 7 9.71 2.17 -10.66
CA VAL A 7 10.07 2.21 -9.23
C VAL A 7 8.84 2.51 -8.38
N TYR A 8 8.02 3.50 -8.77
CA TYR A 8 6.80 3.84 -8.04
C TYR A 8 5.74 2.73 -8.12
N LEU A 9 5.60 2.08 -9.27
CA LEU A 9 4.71 0.91 -9.41
C LEU A 9 5.15 -0.25 -8.52
N ARG A 10 6.46 -0.50 -8.39
CA ARG A 10 6.97 -1.49 -7.44
C ARG A 10 6.70 -1.12 -5.99
N HIS A 11 6.84 0.15 -5.62
CA HIS A 11 6.48 0.59 -4.26
C HIS A 11 5.00 0.36 -3.95
N ILE A 12 4.12 0.58 -4.93
CA ILE A 12 2.69 0.30 -4.82
C ILE A 12 2.45 -1.20 -4.66
N GLU A 13 3.06 -2.01 -5.52
CA GLU A 13 2.97 -3.48 -5.46
C GLU A 13 3.44 -4.01 -4.10
N ASP A 14 4.61 -3.58 -3.63
CA ASP A 14 5.16 -3.97 -2.33
C ASP A 14 4.25 -3.57 -1.16
N ALA A 15 3.62 -2.40 -1.23
CA ALA A 15 2.69 -1.93 -0.21
C ALA A 15 1.39 -2.75 -0.18
N ILE A 16 0.87 -3.12 -1.36
CA ILE A 16 -0.29 -4.01 -1.47
C ILE A 16 0.04 -5.37 -0.84
N PHE A 17 1.18 -5.97 -1.19
CA PHE A 17 1.61 -7.25 -0.60
C PHE A 17 1.73 -7.19 0.92
N ARG A 18 2.24 -6.08 1.49
CA ARG A 18 2.28 -5.90 2.94
C ARG A 18 0.90 -5.83 3.57
N ILE A 19 -0.04 -5.10 2.95
CA ILE A 19 -1.44 -5.05 3.42
C ILE A 19 -2.07 -6.45 3.42
N GLU A 20 -1.87 -7.22 2.35
CA GLU A 20 -2.38 -8.59 2.26
C GLU A 20 -1.79 -9.47 3.35
N GLU A 21 -0.48 -9.41 3.60
CA GLU A 21 0.17 -10.19 4.66
C GLU A 21 -0.26 -9.76 6.07
N TYR A 22 -0.47 -8.46 6.33
CA TYR A 22 -0.96 -7.96 7.61
C TYR A 22 -2.40 -8.39 7.91
N THR A 23 -3.22 -8.52 6.86
CA THR A 23 -4.65 -8.82 6.99
C THR A 23 -4.98 -10.30 6.78
N LYS A 24 -3.99 -11.11 6.41
CA LYS A 24 -4.14 -12.55 6.14
C LYS A 24 -4.64 -13.30 7.37
N GLY A 25 -5.83 -13.89 7.24
CA GLY A 25 -6.47 -14.63 8.32
C GLY A 25 -7.01 -13.76 9.46
N VAL A 26 -6.93 -12.43 9.34
CA VAL A 26 -7.51 -11.49 10.31
C VAL A 26 -8.97 -11.28 9.96
N ARG A 27 -9.88 -11.62 10.89
CA ARG A 27 -11.31 -11.33 10.72
C ARG A 27 -11.58 -9.84 10.91
N TYR A 28 -12.70 -9.35 10.39
CA TYR A 28 -13.09 -7.95 10.54
C TYR A 28 -13.12 -7.49 12.01
N ASP A 29 -13.76 -8.26 12.90
CA ASP A 29 -13.85 -7.90 14.32
C ASP A 29 -12.47 -7.85 14.98
N ASP A 30 -11.56 -8.76 14.63
CA ASP A 30 -10.19 -8.77 15.13
C ASP A 30 -9.42 -7.56 14.59
N PHE A 31 -9.53 -7.27 13.29
CA PHE A 31 -8.91 -6.10 12.67
C PHE A 31 -9.32 -4.81 13.39
N MET A 32 -10.62 -4.64 13.66
CA MET A 32 -11.16 -3.46 14.36
C MET A 32 -10.66 -3.32 15.79
N ASN A 33 -10.16 -4.38 16.42
CA ASN A 33 -9.60 -4.37 17.78
C ASN A 33 -8.06 -4.34 17.83
N ILE A 34 -7.36 -4.59 16.70
CA ILE A 34 -5.90 -4.61 16.65
C ILE A 34 -5.35 -3.31 16.04
N ASN A 35 -5.15 -2.30 16.88
CA ASN A 35 -4.65 -0.97 16.47
C ASN A 35 -3.34 -1.03 15.67
N LEU A 36 -2.45 -1.98 15.98
CA LEU A 36 -1.16 -2.10 15.30
C LEU A 36 -1.33 -2.53 13.83
N VAL A 37 -2.23 -3.48 13.56
CA VAL A 37 -2.52 -3.95 12.20
C VAL A 37 -3.22 -2.84 11.41
N GLN A 38 -4.16 -2.11 12.02
CA GLN A 38 -4.78 -0.95 11.40
C GLN A 38 -3.76 0.13 11.04
N ALA A 39 -2.85 0.48 11.96
CA ALA A 39 -1.79 1.45 11.72
C ALA A 39 -0.86 1.02 10.58
N GLY A 40 -0.50 -0.26 10.52
CA GLY A 40 0.27 -0.83 9.41
C GLY A 40 -0.45 -0.67 8.08
N VAL A 41 -1.72 -1.08 7.98
CA VAL A 41 -2.52 -0.95 6.76
C VAL A 41 -2.67 0.51 6.33
N MET A 42 -2.99 1.41 7.26
CA MET A 42 -3.10 2.85 6.95
C MET A 42 -1.79 3.43 6.42
N ARG A 43 -0.64 3.02 6.97
CA ARG A 43 0.66 3.46 6.50
C ARG A 43 0.96 3.00 5.08
N GLU A 44 0.65 1.76 4.76
CA GLU A 44 0.85 1.24 3.40
C GLU A 44 -0.06 1.93 2.37
N ILE A 45 -1.32 2.25 2.75
CA ILE A 45 -2.22 3.05 1.91
C ILE A 45 -1.65 4.46 1.66
N GLU A 46 -1.05 5.09 2.67
CA GLU A 46 -0.38 6.39 2.52
C GLU A 46 0.80 6.31 1.53
N ILE A 47 1.62 5.25 1.62
CA ILE A 47 2.74 5.00 0.71
C ILE A 47 2.24 4.85 -0.74
N ILE A 48 1.17 4.08 -0.95
CA ILE A 48 0.52 3.94 -2.25
C ILE A 48 0.08 5.32 -2.76
N GLY A 49 -0.62 6.10 -1.93
CA GLY A 49 -1.09 7.43 -2.29
C GLY A 49 0.02 8.44 -2.62
N GLU A 50 1.19 8.33 -1.99
CA GLU A 50 2.33 9.18 -2.34
C GLU A 50 3.01 8.71 -3.63
N ALA A 51 3.13 7.40 -3.84
CA ALA A 51 3.70 6.84 -5.07
C ALA A 51 2.85 7.18 -6.30
N THR A 52 1.52 7.15 -6.20
CA THR A 52 0.63 7.50 -7.34
C THR A 52 0.79 8.94 -7.81
N LYS A 53 1.06 9.89 -6.90
CA LYS A 53 1.33 11.31 -7.28
C LYS A 53 2.56 11.46 -8.17
N ARG A 54 3.53 10.55 -8.03
CA ARG A 54 4.82 10.58 -8.72
C ARG A 54 4.82 9.87 -10.08
N LEU A 55 3.77 9.12 -10.39
CA LEU A 55 3.58 8.51 -11.71
C LEU A 55 3.40 9.59 -12.78
N SER A 56 3.89 9.31 -13.99
CA SER A 56 3.63 10.16 -15.14
C SER A 56 2.14 10.20 -15.51
N GLU A 57 1.68 11.29 -16.12
CA GLU A 57 0.29 11.47 -16.58
C GLU A 57 -0.14 10.45 -17.65
N LYS A 58 0.80 9.70 -18.24
CA LYS A 58 0.48 8.61 -19.17
C LYS A 58 0.01 7.35 -18.44
N ILE A 59 0.46 7.15 -17.20
CA ILE A 59 0.17 5.98 -16.36
C ILE A 59 -0.99 6.27 -15.40
N LYS A 60 -1.11 7.52 -14.91
CA LYS A 60 -2.28 7.97 -14.13
C LYS A 60 -3.56 7.92 -14.95
#